data_AF-A0A1B9NDX9-F1
#
_entry.id   AF-A0A1B9NDX9-F1
#
_cell.length_a   1.000
_cell.length_b   1.000
_cell.length_c   1.000
_cell.angle_alpha   90.00
_cell.angle_beta   90.00
_cell.angle_gamma   90.00
#
_symmetry.space_group_name_H-M   'P 1'
#
loop_
_entity.id
_entity.type
_entity.pdbx_description
1 polymer ?
#
loop_
_entity_poly.entity_id
_entity_poly.type
_entity_poly.pdbx_seq_one_letter_code
_entity_poly.pdbx_strand_id
1 'polypeptide(L)'
;MMHPIIQKIQDLITRIQNAIQRLADIINAVLGQVPDFLQWVVDKVTSAWDELMKKIGELWDKLGEFFSFVGDPGAIQAAADSWHDLGVAASTAATTVTGGQLYAEDPGIWSGSTAMAYRGRVGDQQATIAAINDKIATTMSSSLVTLKGAVITLYWMLAGALAALATGIISGLGSSATILGLPPGVAIIIGAVVVAIVAIGKGYFDFQGAVNTGQTTMLATITDTKVVSWPQFVA
;
A
#
# COMPACT_ATOMS: atom_id res chain seq x y z
N MET A 1 -8.15 -6.97 13.34
CA MET A 1 -7.41 -8.26 13.35
C MET A 1 -6.08 -8.05 12.67
N MET A 2 -4.97 -8.41 13.31
CA MET A 2 -3.64 -8.24 12.72
C MET A 2 -3.51 -9.18 11.52
N HIS A 3 -3.25 -8.63 10.33
CA HIS A 3 -3.16 -9.42 9.10
C HIS A 3 -2.03 -10.46 9.26
N PRO A 4 -2.24 -11.75 8.89
CA PRO A 4 -1.25 -12.83 9.11
C PRO A 4 0.12 -12.54 8.49
N ILE A 5 0.17 -11.63 7.52
CA ILE A 5 1.41 -11.17 6.91
C ILE A 5 2.30 -10.34 7.85
N ILE A 6 1.70 -9.57 8.76
CA ILE A 6 2.44 -8.71 9.69
C ILE A 6 3.24 -9.60 10.67
N GLN A 7 2.63 -10.70 11.14
CA GLN A 7 3.32 -11.71 11.95
C GLN A 7 4.50 -12.31 11.18
N LYS A 8 4.27 -12.70 9.92
CA LYS A 8 5.34 -13.23 9.06
C LYS A 8 6.50 -12.24 8.89
N ILE A 9 6.21 -10.94 8.75
CA ILE A 9 7.24 -9.90 8.67
C ILE A 9 8.02 -9.81 9.99
N GLN A 10 7.35 -9.83 11.14
CA GLN A 10 8.00 -9.81 12.46
C GLN A 10 8.91 -11.03 12.69
N ASP A 11 8.44 -12.22 12.30
CA ASP A 11 9.22 -13.45 12.37
C ASP A 11 10.48 -13.36 11.50
N LEU A 12 10.36 -12.82 10.30
CA LEU A 12 11.48 -12.63 9.37
C LEU A 12 12.49 -11.60 9.89
N ILE A 13 12.02 -10.50 10.47
CA ILE A 13 12.87 -9.49 11.14
C ILE A 13 13.68 -10.15 12.26
N THR A 14 13.01 -10.93 13.12
CA THR A 14 13.67 -11.65 14.21
C THR A 14 14.70 -12.65 13.66
N ARG A 15 14.38 -13.35 12.58
CA ARG A 15 15.30 -14.28 11.92
C ARG A 15 16.53 -13.56 11.34
N ILE A 16 16.36 -12.39 10.76
CA ILE A 16 17.47 -11.55 10.25
C ILE A 16 18.37 -11.10 11.41
N GLN A 17 17.79 -10.58 12.50
CA GLN A 17 18.54 -10.17 13.69
C GLN A 17 19.36 -11.31 14.28
N ASN A 18 18.74 -12.49 14.45
CA ASN A 18 19.44 -13.68 14.93
C ASN A 18 20.58 -14.12 14.00
N ALA A 19 20.40 -13.98 12.68
CA ALA A 19 21.42 -14.35 11.71
C ALA A 19 22.60 -13.36 11.71
N ILE A 20 22.35 -12.06 11.88
CA ILE A 20 23.38 -11.03 12.05
C ILE A 20 24.16 -11.26 13.35
N GLN A 21 23.48 -11.58 14.45
CA GLN A 21 24.16 -11.89 15.71
C GLN A 21 25.09 -13.10 15.55
N ARG A 22 24.62 -14.18 14.91
CA ARG A 22 25.46 -15.35 14.62
C ARG A 22 26.66 -15.01 13.75
N LEU A 23 26.53 -14.08 12.81
CA LEU A 23 27.66 -13.61 12.01
C LEU A 23 28.68 -12.90 12.90
N ALA A 24 28.25 -12.01 13.79
CA ALA A 24 29.13 -11.34 14.74
C ALA A 24 29.90 -12.36 15.62
N ASP A 25 29.21 -13.39 16.11
CA ASP A 25 29.81 -14.43 16.92
C ASP A 25 30.87 -15.22 16.14
N ILE A 26 30.59 -15.57 14.87
CA ILE A 26 31.55 -16.23 13.98
C ILE A 26 32.75 -15.33 13.70
N ILE A 27 32.53 -14.05 13.41
CA ILE A 27 33.59 -13.07 13.20
C ILE A 27 34.50 -13.01 14.43
N ASN A 28 33.93 -12.83 15.61
CA ASN A 28 34.71 -12.77 16.85
C ASN A 28 35.49 -14.07 17.11
N ALA A 29 34.87 -15.23 16.88
CA ALA A 29 35.52 -16.53 17.06
C ALA A 29 36.67 -16.75 16.08
N VAL A 30 36.47 -16.41 14.80
CA VAL A 30 37.46 -16.61 13.74
C VAL A 30 38.60 -15.61 13.89
N LEU A 31 38.31 -14.33 14.15
CA LEU A 31 39.32 -13.29 14.34
C LEU A 31 40.22 -13.58 15.55
N GLY A 32 39.68 -14.18 16.62
CA GLY A 32 40.47 -14.59 17.79
C GLY A 32 41.48 -15.71 17.52
N GLN A 33 41.41 -16.37 16.36
CA GLN A 33 42.31 -17.46 15.96
C GLN A 33 43.25 -17.06 14.81
N VAL A 34 43.20 -15.81 14.35
CA VAL A 34 44.00 -15.35 13.20
C VAL A 34 45.47 -15.20 13.60
N PRO A 35 46.40 -15.89 12.93
CA PRO A 35 47.83 -15.68 13.11
C PRO A 35 48.29 -14.31 12.55
N ASP A 36 49.35 -13.73 13.11
CA ASP A 36 49.86 -12.40 12.72
C ASP A 36 50.11 -12.22 11.21
N PHE A 37 50.57 -13.27 10.51
CA PHE A 37 50.81 -13.19 9.05
C PHE A 37 49.52 -13.05 8.21
N LEU A 38 48.35 -13.28 8.83
CA LEU A 38 47.02 -13.12 8.25
C LEU A 38 46.30 -11.86 8.76
N GLN A 39 47.03 -10.88 9.31
CA GLN A 39 46.45 -9.61 9.76
C GLN A 39 45.62 -8.91 8.68
N TRP A 40 46.00 -9.04 7.40
CA TRP A 40 45.23 -8.51 6.27
C TRP A 40 43.79 -9.04 6.20
N VAL A 41 43.53 -10.27 6.70
CA VAL A 41 42.19 -10.84 6.80
C VAL A 41 41.38 -10.07 7.83
N VAL A 42 41.97 -9.78 9.00
CA VAL A 42 41.32 -8.99 10.06
C VAL A 42 40.87 -7.64 9.51
N ASP A 43 41.77 -6.92 8.84
CA ASP A 43 41.47 -5.60 8.28
C ASP A 43 40.34 -5.64 7.25
N LYS A 44 40.35 -6.65 6.37
CA LYS A 44 39.30 -6.83 5.36
C LYS A 44 37.95 -7.14 5.98
N VAL A 45 37.95 -7.94 7.03
CA VAL A 45 36.74 -8.39 7.72
C VAL A 45 36.13 -7.26 8.51
N THR A 46 36.93 -6.50 9.26
CA THR A 46 36.46 -5.32 9.98
C THR A 46 35.87 -4.29 9.02
N SER A 47 36.54 -4.00 7.91
CA SER A 47 36.01 -3.09 6.90
C SER A 47 34.70 -3.59 6.28
N ALA A 48 34.60 -4.88 5.98
CA ALA A 48 33.37 -5.47 5.42
C ALA A 48 32.24 -5.50 6.47
N TRP A 49 32.56 -5.73 7.73
CA TRP A 49 31.60 -5.69 8.83
C TRP A 49 31.03 -4.28 9.03
N ASP A 50 31.87 -3.24 9.00
CA ASP A 50 31.42 -1.85 9.10
C ASP A 50 30.50 -1.48 7.94
N GLU A 51 30.84 -1.89 6.72
CA GLU A 51 30.00 -1.70 5.54
C GLU A 51 28.66 -2.45 5.69
N LEU A 52 28.70 -3.70 6.16
CA LEU A 52 27.50 -4.49 6.41
C LEU A 52 26.59 -3.81 7.43
N MET A 53 27.13 -3.33 8.56
CA MET A 53 26.36 -2.64 9.58
C MET A 53 25.75 -1.33 9.07
N LYS A 54 26.47 -0.59 8.22
CA LYS A 54 25.92 0.56 7.53
C LYS A 54 24.73 0.17 6.64
N LYS A 55 24.86 -0.89 5.84
CA LYS A 55 23.76 -1.37 4.98
C LYS A 55 22.58 -1.92 5.77
N ILE A 56 22.82 -2.58 6.89
CA ILE A 56 21.76 -2.98 7.82
C ILE A 56 21.03 -1.75 8.38
N GLY A 57 21.76 -0.68 8.73
CA GLY A 57 21.18 0.61 9.10
C GLY A 57 20.27 1.18 8.01
N GLU A 58 20.78 1.28 6.78
CA GLU A 58 19.99 1.73 5.61
C GLU A 58 18.72 0.88 5.40
N LEU A 59 18.82 -0.44 5.60
CA LEU A 59 17.67 -1.36 5.53
C LEU A 59 16.64 -1.03 6.62
N TRP A 60 17.07 -0.84 7.88
CA TRP A 60 16.16 -0.51 8.97
C TRP A 60 15.50 0.86 8.78
N ASP A 61 16.23 1.85 8.27
CA ASP A 61 15.67 3.16 7.93
C ASP A 61 14.58 3.03 6.87
N LYS A 62 14.81 2.23 5.83
CA LYS A 62 13.81 1.93 4.80
C LYS A 62 12.59 1.20 5.33
N LEU A 63 12.79 0.30 6.29
CA LEU A 63 11.68 -0.36 6.98
C LEU A 63 10.92 0.60 7.89
N GLY A 64 11.59 1.52 8.57
CA GLY A 64 10.96 2.56 9.37
C GLY A 64 10.11 3.49 8.49
N GLU A 65 10.66 3.95 7.37
CA GLU A 65 9.93 4.70 6.34
C GLU A 65 8.71 3.92 5.88
N PHE A 66 8.86 2.64 5.53
CA PHE A 66 7.76 1.76 5.15
C PHE A 66 6.62 1.72 6.18
N PHE A 67 6.94 1.47 7.46
CA PHE A 67 5.93 1.35 8.51
C PHE A 67 5.25 2.69 8.83
N SER A 68 5.90 3.82 8.52
CA SER A 68 5.26 5.14 8.67
C SER A 68 4.17 5.41 7.63
N PHE A 69 4.23 4.75 6.47
CA PHE A 69 3.26 4.88 5.37
C PHE A 69 2.26 3.72 5.31
N VAL A 70 2.33 2.77 6.24
CA VAL A 70 1.50 1.58 6.22
C VAL A 70 0.03 1.96 6.42
N GLY A 71 -0.74 1.87 5.33
CA GLY A 71 -2.18 1.98 5.36
C GLY A 71 -2.80 0.75 6.03
N ASP A 72 -3.98 0.93 6.62
CA ASP A 72 -4.79 -0.16 7.14
C ASP A 72 -5.75 -0.67 6.04
N PRO A 73 -5.55 -1.89 5.49
CA PRO A 73 -6.46 -2.46 4.50
C PRO A 73 -7.91 -2.56 5.00
N GLY A 74 -8.11 -2.72 6.31
CA GLY A 74 -9.42 -2.77 6.95
C GLY A 74 -10.11 -1.42 6.90
N ALA A 75 -9.42 -0.36 7.33
CA ALA A 75 -9.94 1.02 7.24
C ALA A 75 -10.23 1.43 5.79
N ILE A 76 -9.36 1.06 4.84
CA ILE A 76 -9.58 1.35 3.41
C ILE A 76 -10.81 0.59 2.89
N GLN A 77 -11.00 -0.67 3.28
CA GLN A 77 -12.20 -1.43 2.92
C GLN A 77 -13.46 -0.78 3.52
N ALA A 78 -13.44 -0.41 4.80
CA ALA A 78 -14.58 0.23 5.45
C ALA A 78 -14.97 1.55 4.76
N ALA A 79 -13.97 2.32 4.31
CA ALA A 79 -14.20 3.52 3.51
C ALA A 79 -14.83 3.17 2.13
N ALA A 80 -14.35 2.09 1.48
CA ALA A 80 -14.91 1.62 0.20
C ALA A 80 -16.38 1.17 0.36
N ASP A 81 -16.69 0.46 1.44
CA ASP A 81 -18.03 -0.01 1.75
C ASP A 81 -18.96 1.17 2.05
N SER A 82 -18.49 2.18 2.80
CA SER A 82 -19.27 3.41 3.04
C SER A 82 -19.61 4.16 1.76
N TRP A 83 -18.70 4.22 0.78
CA TRP A 83 -19.00 4.81 -0.53
C TRP A 83 -20.02 3.99 -1.31
N HIS A 84 -19.90 2.66 -1.27
CA HIS A 84 -20.87 1.77 -1.90
C HIS A 84 -22.28 1.97 -1.30
N ASP A 85 -22.40 2.03 0.02
CA ASP A 85 -23.68 2.22 0.71
C ASP A 85 -24.32 3.57 0.39
N LEU A 86 -23.51 4.64 0.27
CA LEU A 86 -23.97 5.94 -0.22
C LEU A 86 -24.52 5.85 -1.65
N GLY A 87 -23.87 5.07 -2.51
CA GLY A 87 -24.35 4.80 -3.86
C GLY A 87 -25.72 4.10 -3.87
N VAL A 88 -25.89 3.05 -3.07
CA VAL A 88 -27.16 2.33 -2.92
C VAL A 88 -28.27 3.27 -2.41
N ALA A 89 -27.96 4.12 -1.42
CA ALA A 89 -28.89 5.10 -0.90
C ALA A 89 -29.29 6.13 -1.97
N ALA A 90 -28.33 6.63 -2.76
CA ALA A 90 -28.59 7.55 -3.86
C ALA A 90 -29.45 6.89 -4.95
N SER A 91 -29.14 5.65 -5.35
CA SER A 91 -29.96 4.91 -6.31
C SER A 91 -31.38 4.69 -5.79
N THR A 92 -31.56 4.42 -4.50
CA THR A 92 -32.88 4.29 -3.88
C THR A 92 -33.64 5.62 -3.86
N ALA A 93 -32.96 6.74 -3.61
CA ALA A 93 -33.56 8.06 -3.71
C ALA A 93 -33.93 8.41 -5.17
N ALA A 94 -33.14 7.98 -6.16
CA ALA A 94 -33.48 8.17 -7.56
C ALA A 94 -34.77 7.45 -7.95
N THR A 95 -35.07 6.28 -7.36
CA THR A 95 -36.34 5.57 -7.65
C THR A 95 -37.55 6.26 -7.03
N THR A 96 -37.40 6.98 -5.92
CA THR A 96 -38.52 7.76 -5.33
C THR A 96 -38.79 9.08 -6.05
N VAL A 97 -37.79 9.62 -6.76
CA VAL A 97 -37.91 10.79 -7.65
C VAL A 97 -38.19 10.32 -9.09
N THR A 98 -39.10 9.36 -9.27
CA THR A 98 -39.52 8.89 -10.60
C THR A 98 -40.77 9.65 -11.04
N GLY A 99 -40.78 10.10 -12.30
CA GLY A 99 -41.93 10.80 -12.88
C GLY A 99 -43.23 9.98 -12.83
N GLY A 100 -44.31 10.61 -12.42
CA GLY A 100 -45.64 10.03 -12.19
C GLY A 100 -45.88 9.50 -10.77
N GLN A 101 -44.89 9.55 -9.88
CA GLN A 101 -45.00 9.04 -8.50
C GLN A 101 -44.97 10.15 -7.43
N LEU A 102 -44.64 11.39 -7.82
CA LEU A 102 -44.58 12.49 -6.87
C LEU A 102 -45.96 13.14 -6.72
N TYR A 103 -46.35 13.45 -5.49
CA TYR A 103 -47.58 14.22 -5.19
C TYR A 103 -47.62 15.57 -5.93
N ALA A 104 -46.46 16.19 -6.16
CA ALA A 104 -46.30 17.41 -6.93
C ALA A 104 -46.67 17.23 -8.42
N GLU A 105 -46.69 16.01 -8.92
CA GLU A 105 -47.01 15.72 -10.31
C GLU A 105 -48.50 15.47 -10.54
N ASP A 106 -49.32 15.35 -9.49
CA ASP A 106 -50.78 15.23 -9.60
C ASP A 106 -51.42 16.57 -10.04
N PRO A 107 -52.05 16.64 -11.23
CA PRO A 107 -52.71 17.85 -11.72
C PRO A 107 -53.85 18.35 -10.82
N GLY A 108 -54.45 17.45 -10.01
CA GLY A 108 -55.50 17.78 -9.06
C GLY A 108 -54.99 18.44 -7.76
N ILE A 109 -53.70 18.32 -7.47
CA ILE A 109 -53.08 18.83 -6.23
C ILE A 109 -52.21 20.06 -6.50
N TRP A 110 -51.40 20.02 -7.56
CA TRP A 110 -50.55 21.15 -7.95
C TRP A 110 -50.62 21.41 -9.46
N SER A 111 -51.09 22.60 -9.82
CA SER A 111 -51.34 23.02 -11.19
C SER A 111 -50.79 24.43 -11.47
N GLY A 112 -50.78 24.84 -12.74
CA GLY A 112 -50.22 26.11 -13.20
C GLY A 112 -48.85 25.98 -13.86
N SER A 113 -48.31 27.11 -14.33
CA SER A 113 -47.05 27.19 -15.09
C SER A 113 -45.84 26.67 -14.29
N THR A 114 -45.81 26.91 -12.98
CA THR A 114 -44.75 26.45 -12.08
C THR A 114 -44.75 24.94 -11.90
N ALA A 115 -45.93 24.32 -11.79
CA ALA A 115 -46.07 22.86 -11.70
C ALA A 115 -45.62 22.16 -13.00
N MET A 116 -45.90 22.74 -14.17
CA MET A 116 -45.40 22.23 -15.45
C MET A 116 -43.87 22.38 -15.57
N ALA A 117 -43.30 23.50 -15.14
CA ALA A 117 -41.86 23.72 -15.12
C ALA A 117 -41.14 22.71 -14.19
N TYR A 118 -41.73 22.39 -13.04
CA TYR A 118 -41.20 21.37 -12.14
C TYR A 118 -41.26 19.96 -12.74
N ARG A 119 -42.44 19.53 -13.24
CA ARG A 119 -42.61 18.23 -13.91
C ARG A 119 -41.60 18.01 -15.03
N GLY A 120 -41.33 19.05 -15.83
CA GLY A 120 -40.33 19.02 -16.90
C GLY A 120 -38.89 18.77 -16.45
N ARG A 121 -38.59 18.86 -15.14
CA ARG A 121 -37.24 18.69 -14.56
C ARG A 121 -37.07 17.46 -13.68
N VAL A 122 -38.16 16.75 -13.34
CA VAL A 122 -38.08 15.56 -12.47
C VAL A 122 -37.17 14.48 -13.07
N GLY A 123 -37.24 14.26 -14.39
CA GLY A 123 -36.33 13.35 -15.08
C GLY A 123 -34.85 13.76 -14.99
N ASP A 124 -34.55 15.07 -15.06
CA ASP A 124 -33.20 15.59 -14.88
C ASP A 124 -32.70 15.38 -13.43
N GLN A 125 -33.57 15.54 -12.44
CA GLN A 125 -33.26 15.28 -11.03
C GLN A 125 -33.00 13.79 -10.78
N GLN A 126 -33.87 12.92 -11.30
CA GLN A 126 -33.68 11.47 -11.25
C GLN A 126 -32.34 11.04 -11.84
N ALA A 127 -32.02 11.53 -13.05
CA ALA A 127 -30.77 11.23 -13.72
C ALA A 127 -29.54 11.75 -12.94
N THR A 128 -29.66 12.93 -12.31
CA THR A 128 -28.59 13.52 -11.49
C THR A 128 -28.33 12.69 -10.24
N ILE A 129 -29.40 12.26 -9.53
CA ILE A 129 -29.27 11.42 -8.33
C ILE A 129 -28.73 10.04 -8.70
N ALA A 130 -29.20 9.43 -9.79
CA ALA A 130 -28.69 8.15 -10.27
C ALA A 130 -27.19 8.22 -10.63
N ALA A 131 -26.75 9.33 -11.23
CA ALA A 131 -25.35 9.55 -11.57
C ALA A 131 -24.42 9.61 -10.33
N ILE A 132 -24.93 9.94 -9.13
CA ILE A 132 -24.14 9.87 -7.88
C ILE A 132 -23.71 8.42 -7.61
N ASN A 133 -24.62 7.46 -7.76
CA ASN A 133 -24.32 6.05 -7.57
C ASN A 133 -23.32 5.53 -8.62
N ASP A 134 -23.68 5.73 -9.90
CA ASP A 134 -23.00 5.04 -11.00
C ASP A 134 -21.62 5.64 -11.28
N LYS A 135 -21.46 6.95 -11.13
CA LYS A 135 -20.21 7.63 -11.49
C LYS A 135 -19.34 7.97 -10.31
N ILE A 136 -19.93 8.35 -9.16
CA ILE A 136 -19.15 8.83 -8.01
C ILE A 136 -18.91 7.68 -7.03
N ALA A 137 -19.99 7.16 -6.43
CA ALA A 137 -19.90 6.15 -5.38
C ALA A 137 -19.20 4.87 -5.84
N THR A 138 -19.57 4.35 -7.01
CA THR A 138 -18.98 3.12 -7.57
C THR A 138 -17.49 3.31 -7.86
N THR A 139 -17.09 4.44 -8.45
CA THR A 139 -15.68 4.72 -8.77
C THR A 139 -14.84 4.96 -7.52
N MET A 140 -15.38 5.65 -6.51
CA MET A 140 -14.70 5.84 -5.21
C MET A 140 -14.48 4.50 -4.51
N SER A 141 -15.53 3.69 -4.40
CA SER A 141 -15.46 2.36 -3.79
C SER A 141 -14.44 1.47 -4.52
N SER A 142 -14.50 1.42 -5.86
CA SER A 142 -13.56 0.64 -6.68
C SER A 142 -12.11 1.10 -6.52
N SER A 143 -11.86 2.41 -6.53
CA SER A 143 -10.50 2.97 -6.35
C SER A 143 -9.92 2.61 -4.98
N LEU A 144 -10.74 2.66 -3.93
CA LEU A 144 -10.33 2.25 -2.58
C LEU A 144 -10.07 0.74 -2.48
N VAL A 145 -10.87 -0.11 -3.14
CA VAL A 145 -10.59 -1.55 -3.23
C VAL A 145 -9.28 -1.82 -3.95
N THR A 146 -8.97 -1.11 -5.03
CA THR A 146 -7.68 -1.19 -5.72
C THR A 146 -6.53 -0.77 -4.80
N LEU A 147 -6.69 0.34 -4.07
CA LEU A 147 -5.70 0.81 -3.11
C LEU A 147 -5.44 -0.22 -2.00
N LYS A 148 -6.50 -0.84 -1.45
CA LYS A 148 -6.39 -1.95 -0.49
C LYS A 148 -5.57 -3.09 -1.08
N GLY A 149 -5.84 -3.48 -2.33
CA GLY A 149 -5.08 -4.50 -3.04
C GLY A 149 -3.59 -4.15 -3.15
N ALA A 150 -3.27 -2.89 -3.46
CA ALA A 150 -1.90 -2.40 -3.51
C ALA A 150 -1.20 -2.47 -2.15
N VAL A 151 -1.88 -2.09 -1.05
CA VAL A 151 -1.34 -2.23 0.31
C VAL A 151 -1.05 -3.70 0.65
N ILE A 152 -1.96 -4.62 0.31
CA ILE A 152 -1.76 -6.06 0.56
C ILE A 152 -0.58 -6.60 -0.25
N THR A 153 -0.49 -6.26 -1.53
CA THR A 153 0.62 -6.66 -2.40
C THR A 153 1.94 -6.13 -1.86
N LEU A 154 1.97 -4.87 -1.41
CA LEU A 154 3.16 -4.26 -0.80
C LEU A 154 3.64 -5.07 0.42
N TYR A 155 2.74 -5.53 1.29
CA TYR A 155 3.11 -6.40 2.41
C TYR A 155 3.73 -7.74 1.96
N TRP A 156 3.19 -8.35 0.91
CA TRP A 156 3.75 -9.59 0.35
C TRP A 156 5.12 -9.38 -0.29
N MET A 157 5.34 -8.27 -0.98
CA MET A 157 6.66 -7.92 -1.51
C MET A 157 7.67 -7.73 -0.38
N LEU A 158 7.30 -7.02 0.69
CA LEU A 158 8.16 -6.85 1.86
C LEU A 158 8.50 -8.20 2.51
N ALA A 159 7.50 -9.04 2.76
CA ALA A 159 7.73 -10.37 3.33
C ALA A 159 8.65 -11.22 2.42
N GLY A 160 8.48 -11.14 1.10
CA GLY A 160 9.34 -11.80 0.13
C GLY A 160 10.79 -11.31 0.17
N ALA A 161 10.99 -9.99 0.21
CA ALA A 161 12.32 -9.37 0.29
C ALA A 161 13.05 -9.77 1.59
N LEU A 162 12.36 -9.73 2.74
CA LEU A 162 12.94 -10.13 4.01
C LEU A 162 13.24 -11.65 4.08
N ALA A 163 12.41 -12.49 3.47
CA ALA A 163 12.67 -13.93 3.37
C ALA A 163 13.89 -14.24 2.50
N ALA A 164 14.02 -13.55 1.36
CA ALA A 164 15.19 -13.65 0.50
C ALA A 164 16.46 -13.19 1.23
N LEU A 165 16.37 -12.07 1.97
CA LEU A 165 17.48 -11.58 2.80
C LEU A 165 17.90 -12.59 3.87
N ALA A 166 16.96 -13.10 4.66
CA ALA A 166 17.25 -14.10 5.69
C ALA A 166 17.97 -15.33 5.10
N THR A 167 17.55 -15.76 3.90
CA THR A 167 18.17 -16.88 3.18
C THR A 167 19.59 -16.51 2.70
N GLY A 168 19.76 -15.31 2.15
CA GLY A 168 21.06 -14.77 1.75
C GLY A 168 22.06 -14.72 2.92
N ILE A 169 21.63 -14.21 4.08
CA ILE A 169 22.47 -14.17 5.29
C ILE A 169 22.88 -15.59 5.69
N ILE A 170 21.93 -16.52 5.77
CA ILE A 170 22.22 -17.92 6.15
C ILE A 170 23.21 -18.59 5.19
N SER A 171 23.07 -18.33 3.89
CA SER A 171 24.02 -18.85 2.89
C SER A 171 25.44 -18.26 3.07
N GLY A 172 25.52 -16.96 3.40
CA GLY A 172 26.79 -16.29 3.69
C GLY A 172 27.44 -16.76 5.00
N LEU A 173 26.65 -17.12 6.01
CA LEU A 173 27.17 -17.72 7.25
C LEU A 173 27.91 -19.04 6.96
N GLY A 174 27.39 -19.86 6.05
CA GLY A 174 28.03 -21.13 5.66
C GLY A 174 29.42 -20.95 5.05
N SER A 175 29.64 -19.87 4.29
CA SER A 175 30.96 -19.54 3.75
C SER A 175 31.87 -18.85 4.77
N SER A 176 31.29 -18.16 5.77
CA SER A 176 32.04 -17.40 6.77
C SER A 176 32.69 -18.24 7.87
N ALA A 177 32.47 -19.56 7.89
CA ALA A 177 32.92 -20.44 8.97
C ALA A 177 34.45 -20.69 9.01
N THR A 178 35.23 -20.14 8.07
CA THR A 178 36.68 -20.34 7.99
C THR A 178 37.40 -19.00 7.85
N ILE A 179 38.66 -18.91 8.31
CA ILE A 179 39.47 -17.67 8.23
C ILE A 179 39.50 -17.10 6.81
N LEU A 180 39.69 -17.95 5.79
CA LEU A 180 39.75 -17.52 4.39
C LEU A 180 38.36 -17.32 3.77
N GLY A 181 37.33 -18.01 4.26
CA GLY A 181 35.96 -17.89 3.79
C GLY A 181 35.19 -16.72 4.39
N LEU A 182 35.70 -16.12 5.47
CA LEU A 182 35.04 -15.06 6.18
C LEU A 182 34.95 -13.73 5.40
N PRO A 183 36.03 -13.22 4.76
CA PRO A 183 35.91 -12.05 3.88
C PRO A 183 34.87 -12.22 2.75
N PRO A 184 34.89 -13.29 1.92
CA PRO A 184 33.88 -13.46 0.87
C PRO A 184 32.49 -13.74 1.44
N GLY A 185 32.38 -14.41 2.59
CA GLY A 185 31.11 -14.65 3.25
C GLY A 185 30.41 -13.37 3.69
N VAL A 186 31.12 -12.43 4.31
CA VAL A 186 30.56 -11.10 4.66
C VAL A 186 30.16 -10.33 3.38
N ALA A 187 30.95 -10.41 2.31
CA ALA A 187 30.61 -9.76 1.04
C ALA A 187 29.31 -10.30 0.40
N ILE A 188 29.07 -11.61 0.47
CA ILE A 188 27.80 -12.23 0.03
C ILE A 188 26.62 -11.67 0.82
N ILE A 189 26.81 -11.48 2.12
CA ILE A 189 25.77 -10.97 3.02
C ILE A 189 25.46 -9.50 2.71
N ILE A 190 26.48 -8.66 2.49
CA ILE A 190 26.30 -7.29 2.02
C ILE A 190 25.47 -7.26 0.73
N GLY A 191 25.82 -8.11 -0.25
CA GLY A 191 25.06 -8.23 -1.50
C GLY A 191 23.59 -8.57 -1.27
N ALA A 192 23.29 -9.50 -0.38
CA ALA A 192 21.91 -9.85 -0.02
C ALA A 192 21.16 -8.67 0.60
N VAL A 193 21.79 -7.90 1.50
CA VAL A 193 21.19 -6.69 2.10
C VAL A 193 20.90 -5.64 1.04
N VAL A 194 21.84 -5.38 0.11
CA VAL A 194 21.66 -4.41 -0.97
C VAL A 194 20.49 -4.81 -1.88
N VAL A 195 20.39 -6.09 -2.26
CA VAL A 195 19.25 -6.59 -3.05
C VAL A 195 17.92 -6.39 -2.32
N ALA A 196 17.89 -6.63 -1.01
CA ALA A 196 16.69 -6.43 -0.20
C ALA A 196 16.28 -4.95 -0.14
N ILE A 197 17.23 -4.03 0.06
CA ILE A 197 16.97 -2.58 0.04
C ILE A 197 16.35 -2.16 -1.29
N VAL A 198 16.92 -2.60 -2.41
CA VAL A 198 16.41 -2.29 -3.76
C VAL A 198 15.00 -2.85 -3.96
N ALA A 199 14.75 -4.09 -3.52
CA ALA A 199 13.43 -4.72 -3.62
C ALA A 199 12.35 -3.98 -2.81
N ILE A 200 12.68 -3.57 -1.58
CA ILE A 200 11.78 -2.77 -0.73
C ILE A 200 11.51 -1.41 -1.38
N GLY A 201 12.55 -0.73 -1.87
CA GLY A 201 12.43 0.54 -2.57
C GLY A 201 11.51 0.43 -3.80
N LYS A 202 11.69 -0.61 -4.62
CA LYS A 202 10.82 -0.86 -5.78
C LYS A 202 9.36 -1.08 -5.36
N GLY A 203 9.12 -1.90 -4.34
CA GLY A 203 7.77 -2.14 -3.83
C GLY A 203 7.07 -0.85 -3.41
N TYR A 204 7.80 0.06 -2.75
CA TYR A 204 7.28 1.38 -2.37
C TYR A 204 6.97 2.28 -3.57
N PHE A 205 7.81 2.29 -4.61
CA PHE A 205 7.52 3.01 -5.85
C PHE A 205 6.26 2.49 -6.55
N ASP A 206 6.11 1.17 -6.63
CA ASP A 206 4.91 0.55 -7.23
C ASP A 206 3.65 0.94 -6.43
N PHE A 207 3.74 0.95 -5.10
CA PHE A 207 2.65 1.39 -4.22
C PHE A 207 2.27 2.86 -4.42
N GLN A 208 3.25 3.77 -4.48
CA GLN A 208 2.97 5.18 -4.77
C GLN A 208 2.31 5.37 -6.13
N GLY A 209 2.70 4.58 -7.13
CA GLY A 209 2.04 4.57 -8.44
C GLY A 209 0.55 4.24 -8.34
N ALA A 210 0.20 3.24 -7.53
CA ALA A 210 -1.20 2.88 -7.27
C ALA A 210 -1.97 3.98 -6.53
N VAL A 211 -1.36 4.61 -5.52
CA VAL A 211 -1.94 5.74 -4.78
C VAL A 211 -2.25 6.91 -5.71
N ASN A 212 -1.26 7.34 -6.51
CA ASN A 212 -1.41 8.47 -7.43
C ASN A 212 -2.47 8.20 -8.50
N THR A 213 -2.54 6.97 -9.01
CA THR A 213 -3.56 6.56 -9.98
C THR A 213 -4.95 6.62 -9.37
N GLY A 214 -5.11 6.09 -8.15
CA GLY A 214 -6.37 6.15 -7.40
C GLY A 214 -6.82 7.58 -7.14
N GLN A 215 -5.91 8.44 -6.65
CA GLN A 215 -6.19 9.86 -6.41
C GLN A 215 -6.62 10.59 -7.68
N THR A 216 -5.90 10.39 -8.78
CA THR A 216 -6.21 11.02 -10.06
C THR A 216 -7.60 10.60 -10.55
N THR A 217 -7.93 9.31 -10.43
CA THR A 217 -9.23 8.76 -10.83
C THR A 217 -10.35 9.37 -9.99
N MET A 218 -10.20 9.39 -8.67
CA MET A 218 -11.19 9.97 -7.75
C MET A 218 -11.44 11.46 -8.01
N LEU A 219 -10.36 12.25 -8.21
CA LEU A 219 -10.47 13.68 -8.50
C LEU A 219 -11.11 13.95 -9.87
N ALA A 220 -10.72 13.19 -10.89
CA ALA A 220 -11.32 13.30 -12.22
C ALA A 220 -12.83 13.01 -12.17
N THR A 221 -13.24 11.98 -11.44
CA THR A 221 -14.65 11.65 -11.24
C THR A 221 -15.43 12.80 -10.63
N ILE A 222 -14.94 13.41 -9.54
CA ILE A 222 -15.62 14.54 -8.87
C ILE A 222 -15.72 15.75 -9.82
N THR A 223 -14.69 15.99 -10.62
CA THR A 223 -14.59 17.19 -11.46
C THR A 223 -15.38 17.05 -12.77
N ASP A 224 -15.44 15.85 -13.34
CA ASP A 224 -16.10 15.57 -14.63
C ASP A 224 -17.61 15.30 -14.49
N THR A 225 -18.07 14.82 -13.32
CA THR A 225 -19.50 14.65 -13.11
C THR A 225 -20.21 16.00 -13.07
N LYS A 226 -21.02 16.30 -14.10
CA LYS A 226 -22.01 17.40 -14.14
C LYS A 226 -23.03 17.42 -12.98
N VAL A 227 -22.89 16.52 -12.01
CA VAL A 227 -23.66 16.41 -10.77
C VAL A 227 -23.51 17.67 -9.89
N VAL A 228 -22.51 18.53 -10.16
CA VAL A 228 -22.27 19.78 -9.41
C VAL A 228 -23.31 20.89 -9.65
N SER A 229 -24.16 20.79 -10.68
CA SER A 229 -25.25 21.74 -10.89
C SER A 229 -26.59 21.04 -10.81
N TRP A 230 -27.32 21.26 -9.72
CA TRP A 230 -28.73 20.89 -9.62
C TRP A 230 -29.50 21.51 -10.79
N PRO A 231 -30.51 20.82 -11.37
CA PRO A 231 -31.29 21.38 -12.47
C PRO A 231 -31.83 22.76 -12.09
N GLN A 232 -31.39 23.79 -12.80
CA GLN A 232 -31.83 25.16 -12.55
C GLN A 232 -33.13 25.43 -13.31
N PHE A 233 -34.08 26.08 -12.63
CA PHE A 233 -35.23 26.67 -13.29
C PHE A 233 -34.71 27.85 -14.13
N VAL A 234 -34.89 27.78 -15.45
CA VAL A 234 -34.59 28.93 -16.31
C VAL A 234 -35.70 29.95 -16.06
N ALA A 235 -35.32 31.12 -15.57
CA ALA A 235 -36.22 32.25 -15.35
C ALA A 235 -36.67 32.88 -16.67
#